data_AF-A0A8T4DJG5-F1
#
_entry.id   AF-A0A8T4DJG5-F1
#
_cell.length_a   1.000
_cell.length_b   1.000
_cell.length_c   1.000
_cell.angle_alpha   90.00
_cell.angle_beta   90.00
_cell.angle_gamma   90.00
#
_symmetry.space_group_name_H-M   'P 1'
#
loop_
_entity.id
_entity.type
_entity.pdbx_description
1 polymer ?
#
loop_
_entity_poly.entity_id
_entity_poly.type
_entity_poly.pdbx_seq_one_letter_code
_entity_poly.pdbx_strand_id
1 'polypeptide(L)'
;MKIRSVTVNSDLSVHERESISSLLEDARRSMPFEVETVRASTVPQNGQYEGKESAISSAIEMEEWAECSKIDYIGGFGLGRYPSSEDLKFLKWLPDIFDRTE
;
A
#
# COMPACT_ATOMS: atom_id res chain seq x y z
N MET A 1 10.65 -20.20 14.08
CA MET A 1 11.10 -18.97 13.38
C MET A 1 9.85 -18.16 13.06
N LYS A 2 9.80 -16.85 13.36
CA LYS A 2 8.65 -16.01 13.00
C LYS A 2 8.95 -15.22 11.73
N ILE A 3 8.01 -15.22 10.80
CA ILE A 3 7.98 -14.36 9.61
C ILE A 3 7.33 -13.04 10.03
N ARG A 4 8.15 -12.00 10.17
CA ARG A 4 7.67 -10.67 10.57
C ARG A 4 6.64 -10.11 9.60
N SER A 5 6.82 -10.37 8.30
CA SER A 5 5.87 -9.95 7.29
C SER A 5 5.97 -10.77 6.00
N VAL A 6 4.82 -11.06 5.40
CA VAL A 6 4.68 -11.41 3.99
C VAL A 6 4.21 -10.16 3.24
N THR A 7 4.94 -9.75 2.20
CA THR A 7 4.61 -8.57 1.40
C THR A 7 4.50 -8.92 -0.08
N VAL A 8 3.38 -8.58 -0.70
CA VAL A 8 3.22 -8.63 -2.17
C VAL A 8 3.60 -7.27 -2.74
N ASN A 9 4.66 -7.23 -3.54
CA ASN A 9 5.06 -6.04 -4.29
C ASN A 9 4.45 -6.12 -5.68
N SER A 10 3.50 -5.25 -5.99
CA SER A 10 2.77 -5.27 -7.25
C SER A 10 2.36 -3.85 -7.64
N ASP A 11 2.08 -3.62 -8.92
CA ASP A 11 1.41 -2.39 -9.34
C ASP A 11 -0.10 -2.55 -9.10
N LEU A 12 -0.58 -1.95 -8.02
CA LEU A 12 -1.98 -2.04 -7.57
C LEU A 12 -2.97 -1.30 -8.49
N SER A 13 -2.46 -0.54 -9.46
CA SER A 13 -3.30 0.11 -10.47
C SER A 13 -3.69 -0.83 -11.63
N VAL A 14 -2.91 -1.88 -11.87
CA VAL A 14 -3.11 -2.81 -13.00
C VAL A 14 -3.32 -4.26 -12.59
N HIS A 15 -2.88 -4.66 -11.39
CA HIS A 15 -3.09 -6.02 -10.90
C HIS A 15 -4.45 -6.17 -10.19
N GLU A 16 -5.02 -7.36 -10.32
CA GLU A 16 -6.27 -7.72 -9.65
C GLU A 16 -6.08 -7.78 -8.14
N ARG A 17 -6.67 -6.81 -7.43
CA ARG A 17 -6.62 -6.69 -5.97
C ARG A 17 -7.11 -7.95 -5.26
N GLU A 18 -8.16 -8.61 -5.78
CA GLU A 18 -8.69 -9.86 -5.22
C GLU A 18 -7.65 -10.98 -5.20
N SER A 19 -6.86 -11.13 -6.27
CA SER A 19 -5.78 -12.11 -6.34
C SER A 19 -4.69 -11.85 -5.30
N ILE A 20 -4.37 -10.57 -5.04
CA ILE A 20 -3.40 -10.17 -4.01
C ILE A 20 -3.95 -10.48 -2.61
N SER A 21 -5.20 -10.08 -2.33
CA SER A 21 -5.85 -10.34 -1.05
C SER A 21 -5.94 -11.85 -0.75
N SER A 22 -6.33 -12.64 -1.75
CA SER A 22 -6.41 -14.11 -1.64
C SER A 22 -5.06 -14.74 -1.29
N LEU A 23 -3.97 -14.32 -1.96
CA LEU A 23 -2.62 -14.81 -1.68
C LEU A 23 -2.17 -14.47 -0.24
N LEU A 24 -2.46 -13.25 0.22
CA LEU A 24 -2.10 -12.80 1.57
C LEU A 24 -2.93 -13.53 2.65
N GLU A 25 -4.21 -13.78 2.39
CA GLU A 25 -5.06 -14.59 3.26
C GLU A 25 -4.54 -16.03 3.34
N ASP A 26 -4.16 -16.62 2.21
CA ASP A 26 -3.56 -17.95 2.14
C ASP A 26 -2.26 -18.05 2.95
N ALA A 27 -1.43 -17.01 2.92
CA ALA A 27 -0.21 -16.95 3.73
C ALA A 27 -0.53 -17.01 5.23
N ARG A 28 -1.52 -16.24 5.70
CA ARG A 28 -1.99 -16.30 7.10
C ARG A 28 -2.56 -17.66 7.46
N ARG A 29 -3.38 -18.24 6.58
CA ARG A 29 -4.04 -19.52 6.82
C ARG A 29 -3.06 -20.69 6.86
N SER A 30 -2.06 -20.68 5.98
CA SER A 30 -1.09 -21.77 5.85
C SER A 30 -0.02 -21.73 6.94
N MET A 31 0.24 -20.55 7.51
CA MET A 31 1.31 -20.33 8.48
C MET A 31 0.84 -19.40 9.63
N PRO A 32 -0.21 -19.77 10.39
CA PRO A 32 -0.89 -18.88 11.32
C PRO A 32 -0.06 -18.50 12.56
N PHE A 33 1.00 -19.25 12.87
CA PHE A 33 1.88 -18.99 14.02
C PHE A 33 3.20 -18.33 13.62
N GLU A 34 3.55 -18.43 12.34
CA GLU A 34 4.77 -17.88 11.77
C GLU A 34 4.53 -16.49 11.19
N VAL A 35 3.42 -16.24 10.51
CA VAL A 35 3.15 -14.95 9.84
C VAL A 35 2.51 -13.96 10.81
N GLU A 36 3.26 -12.91 11.13
CA GLU A 36 2.79 -11.84 12.03
C GLU A 36 1.97 -10.80 11.28
N THR A 37 2.41 -10.39 10.08
CA THR A 37 1.70 -9.39 9.27
C THR A 37 1.69 -9.75 7.78
N VAL A 38 0.66 -9.30 7.07
CA VAL A 38 0.51 -9.38 5.61
C VAL A 38 0.29 -8.00 5.04
N ARG A 39 0.99 -7.71 3.94
CA ARG A 39 1.10 -6.36 3.39
C ARG A 39 1.01 -6.42 1.88
N ALA A 40 0.37 -5.42 1.29
CA ALA A 40 0.54 -5.12 -0.13
C ALA A 40 1.40 -3.86 -0.26
N SER A 41 2.19 -3.75 -1.31
CA SER A 41 2.88 -2.51 -1.64
C SER A 41 2.67 -2.21 -3.10
N THR A 42 2.21 -0.98 -3.39
CA THR A 42 2.15 -0.49 -4.76
C THR A 42 3.53 -0.13 -5.29
N VAL A 43 3.70 -0.19 -6.61
CA VAL A 43 4.80 0.50 -7.29
C VAL A 43 4.66 1.99 -7.01
N PRO A 44 5.77 2.72 -6.81
CA PRO A 44 5.70 4.13 -6.46
C PRO A 44 4.81 4.94 -7.40
N GLN A 45 3.90 5.70 -6.80
CA GLN A 45 2.87 6.47 -7.52
C GLN A 45 3.39 7.86 -7.94
N ASN A 46 4.71 8.02 -8.06
CA ASN A 46 5.31 9.30 -8.34
C ASN A 46 4.89 9.77 -9.75
N GLY A 47 4.35 10.99 -9.84
CA GLY A 47 3.78 11.53 -11.07
C GLY A 47 2.43 10.93 -11.50
N GLN A 48 1.83 10.00 -10.74
CA GLN A 48 0.49 9.48 -11.04
C GLN A 48 -0.65 10.35 -10.52
N TYR A 49 -0.35 11.24 -9.57
CA TYR A 49 -1.34 12.12 -8.97
C TYR A 49 -1.37 13.48 -9.66
N GLU A 50 -2.55 13.87 -10.15
CA GLU A 50 -2.82 15.19 -10.73
C GLU A 50 -2.65 16.33 -9.70
N GLY A 51 -2.77 15.99 -8.40
CA GLY A 51 -2.52 16.88 -7.29
C GLY A 51 -2.73 16.23 -5.92
N LYS A 52 -2.76 17.06 -4.87
CA LYS A 52 -2.93 16.63 -3.49
C LYS A 52 -4.20 15.78 -3.29
N GLU A 53 -5.33 16.26 -3.78
CA GLU A 53 -6.63 15.60 -3.58
C GLU A 53 -6.68 14.22 -4.26
N SER A 54 -6.08 14.06 -5.45
CA SER A 54 -6.00 12.72 -6.09
C SER A 54 -5.14 11.74 -5.29
N ALA A 55 -4.09 12.24 -4.62
CA ALA A 55 -3.27 11.40 -3.74
C ALA A 55 -4.03 10.98 -2.48
N ILE A 56 -4.79 11.90 -1.88
CA ILE A 56 -5.64 11.62 -0.72
C ILE A 56 -6.74 10.61 -1.08
N SER A 57 -7.47 10.82 -2.18
CA SER A 57 -8.52 9.88 -2.61
C SER A 57 -7.96 8.47 -2.87
N SER A 58 -6.78 8.37 -3.48
CA SER A 58 -6.11 7.09 -3.68
C SER A 58 -5.69 6.44 -2.37
N ALA A 59 -5.24 7.21 -1.38
CA ALA A 59 -4.89 6.69 -0.05
C ALA A 59 -6.10 6.11 0.68
N ILE A 60 -7.22 6.82 0.67
CA ILE A 60 -8.50 6.38 1.26
C ILE A 60 -8.98 5.09 0.58
N GLU A 61 -8.97 5.04 -0.76
CA GLU A 61 -9.40 3.84 -1.50
C GLU A 61 -8.54 2.60 -1.14
N MET A 62 -7.23 2.81 -0.94
CA MET A 62 -6.32 1.74 -0.54
C MET A 62 -6.60 1.29 0.89
N GLU A 63 -6.77 2.22 1.83
CA GLU A 63 -7.14 1.91 3.21
C GLU A 63 -8.45 1.10 3.29
N GLU A 64 -9.50 1.55 2.61
CA GLU A 64 -10.78 0.82 2.54
C GLU A 64 -10.58 -0.61 2.00
N TRP A 65 -9.75 -0.77 0.97
CA TRP A 65 -9.41 -2.08 0.45
C TRP A 65 -8.62 -2.93 1.45
N ALA A 66 -7.68 -2.34 2.19
CA ALA A 66 -6.88 -3.02 3.20
C ALA A 66 -7.77 -3.55 4.34
N GLU A 67 -8.69 -2.72 4.83
CA GLU A 67 -9.67 -3.06 5.86
C GLU A 67 -10.56 -4.22 5.41
N CYS A 68 -11.18 -4.10 4.22
CA CYS A 68 -12.04 -5.14 3.66
C CYS A 68 -11.30 -6.47 3.46
N SER A 69 -10.02 -6.42 3.11
CA SER A 69 -9.19 -7.59 2.81
C SER A 69 -8.39 -8.13 4.00
N LYS A 70 -8.51 -7.50 5.19
CA LYS A 70 -7.70 -7.82 6.38
C LYS A 70 -6.19 -7.76 6.12
N ILE A 71 -5.76 -6.86 5.24
CA ILE A 71 -4.36 -6.54 4.98
C ILE A 71 -3.92 -5.55 6.06
N ASP A 72 -2.76 -5.77 6.70
CA ASP A 72 -2.36 -4.96 7.86
C ASP A 72 -1.98 -3.53 7.50
N TYR A 73 -1.39 -3.33 6.31
CA TYR A 73 -1.20 -2.01 5.73
C TYR A 73 -0.84 -2.10 4.24
N ILE A 74 -1.00 -1.00 3.53
CA ILE A 74 -0.56 -0.83 2.14
C ILE A 74 0.62 0.14 2.06
N GLY A 75 1.74 -0.34 1.53
CA GLY A 75 2.92 0.47 1.23
C GLY A 75 2.86 1.12 -0.15
N GLY A 76 3.73 2.10 -0.37
CA GLY A 76 3.94 2.71 -1.68
C GLY A 76 3.46 4.17 -1.81
N PHE A 77 2.82 4.72 -0.77
CA PHE A 77 2.60 6.16 -0.61
C PHE A 77 3.90 6.85 -0.17
N GLY A 78 4.78 7.12 -1.13
CA GLY A 78 6.08 7.71 -0.84
C GLY A 78 6.91 7.99 -2.08
N LEU A 79 8.15 8.41 -1.85
CA LEU A 79 9.11 8.63 -2.93
C LEU A 79 9.59 7.28 -3.48
N GLY A 80 9.46 7.12 -4.79
CA GLY A 80 9.73 5.86 -5.45
C GLY A 80 11.17 5.45 -5.60
N ARG A 81 11.42 4.59 -6.59
CA ARG A 81 12.79 4.23 -6.97
C ARG A 81 13.34 5.34 -7.87
N TYR A 82 14.33 6.08 -7.36
CA TYR A 82 14.95 7.24 -8.02
C TYR A 82 13.98 8.44 -8.20
N PRO A 83 13.50 9.04 -7.09
CA PRO A 83 12.64 10.21 -7.18
C PRO A 83 13.37 11.39 -7.81
N SER A 84 12.68 12.11 -8.68
CA SER A 84 13.10 13.41 -9.18
C SER A 84 12.89 14.50 -8.12
N SER A 85 13.46 15.69 -8.33
CA SER A 85 13.19 16.86 -7.48
C SER A 85 11.71 17.25 -7.47
N GLU A 86 10.97 16.96 -8.54
CA GLU A 86 9.54 17.23 -8.63
C GLU A 86 8.73 16.31 -7.72
N ASP A 87 9.17 15.06 -7.53
CA ASP A 87 8.52 14.08 -6.68
C ASP A 87 8.58 14.47 -5.20
N LEU A 88 9.55 15.30 -4.80
CA LEU A 88 9.63 15.84 -3.44
C LEU A 88 8.41 16.68 -3.05
N LYS A 89 7.63 17.19 -4.02
CA LYS A 89 6.37 17.88 -3.74
C LYS A 89 5.35 16.97 -3.07
N PHE A 90 5.38 15.67 -3.38
CA PHE A 90 4.52 14.66 -2.74
C PHE A 90 4.74 14.60 -1.22
N LEU A 91 5.97 14.79 -0.74
CA LEU A 91 6.26 14.79 0.70
C LEU A 91 5.49 15.88 1.46
N LYS A 92 5.12 16.97 0.79
CA LYS A 92 4.31 18.04 1.40
C LYS A 92 2.86 17.63 1.62
N TRP A 93 2.40 16.59 0.94
CA TRP A 93 1.04 16.07 1.02
C TRP A 93 0.90 14.94 2.05
N LEU A 94 2.01 14.32 2.46
CA LEU A 94 1.99 13.23 3.44
C LEU A 94 1.24 13.58 4.73
N PRO A 95 1.39 14.77 5.34
CA PRO A 95 0.61 15.12 6.53
C PRO A 95 -0.90 15.11 6.26
N ASP A 96 -1.36 15.67 5.13
CA ASP A 96 -2.78 15.67 4.78
C ASP A 96 -3.32 14.26 4.51
N ILE A 97 -2.48 13.37 3.95
CA ILE A 97 -2.82 11.96 3.73
C ILE A 97 -2.98 11.25 5.08
N PHE A 98 -2.00 11.38 5.97
CA PHE A 98 -2.04 10.75 7.30
C PHE A 98 -3.10 11.36 8.23
N ASP A 99 -3.58 12.58 7.96
CA ASP A 99 -4.75 13.17 8.65
C ASP A 99 -6.10 12.59 8.16
N ARG A 100 -6.07 11.72 7.13
CA ARG A 100 -7.26 11.13 6.49
C ARG A 100 -7.24 9.61 6.43
N THR A 101 -6.12 8.98 6.81
CA THR A 101 -5.91 7.53 6.79
C THR A 101 -5.16 7.10 8.05
N GLU A 102 -5.42 5.89 8.56
CA GLU A 102 -4.79 5.30 9.76
C GLU A 102 -3.42 4.62 9.51
#